data_AF-A0A820IXC4-F1
#
_entry.id   AF-A0A820IXC4-F1
#
_cell.length_a   1.000
_cell.length_b   1.000
_cell.length_c   1.000
_cell.angle_alpha   90.00
_cell.angle_beta   90.00
_cell.angle_gamma   90.00
#
_symmetry.space_group_name_H-M   'P 1'
#
loop_
_entity.id
_entity.type
_entity.pdbx_description
1 polymer ?
#
loop_
_entity_poly.entity_id
_entity_poly.type
_entity_poly.pdbx_seq_one_letter_code
_entity_poly.pdbx_strand_id
1 'polypeptide(L)'
;DPINNRKQHLTDSHRIEVIKNHRQWEKTTLDEKHNPFYKTISTTVKPRVKQQSDKLLIGLKPITLREMNSRKDHVYTGCVLSVTIIEETLSWIPSIHLVVEDENFDCERMLIYGISKEEGEYLISKLYTVGKKIHIINPYLRIGANDMKPSIRVDDISSIVMQSKSEWILNMCRYCCEADASKFCGKCKQANYCSKECQTMDWKLYNHKLICKS
;
A
#
# COMPACT_ATOMS: atom_id res chain seq x y z
N ASP A 1 -3.15 25.47 -5.60
CA ASP A 1 -4.44 24.97 -5.08
C ASP A 1 -4.34 23.45 -4.91
N PRO A 2 -4.30 22.92 -3.67
CA PRO A 2 -4.03 21.50 -3.38
C PRO A 2 -4.95 20.53 -4.12
N ILE A 3 -6.22 20.93 -4.32
CA ILE A 3 -7.25 20.13 -5.01
C ILE A 3 -6.93 19.95 -6.50
N ASN A 4 -6.37 20.99 -7.14
CA ASN A 4 -6.01 20.94 -8.56
C ASN A 4 -4.74 20.08 -8.79
N ASN A 5 -3.89 19.97 -7.76
CA ASN A 5 -2.68 19.17 -7.80
C ASN A 5 -3.01 17.65 -7.75
N ARG A 6 -3.86 17.22 -6.81
CA ARG A 6 -4.24 15.80 -6.68
C ARG A 6 -4.85 15.21 -7.95
N LYS A 7 -5.71 15.95 -8.65
CA LYS A 7 -6.33 15.46 -9.90
C LYS A 7 -5.31 15.12 -10.99
N GLN A 8 -4.19 15.83 -11.06
CA GLN A 8 -3.13 15.56 -12.03
C GLN A 8 -2.44 14.22 -11.74
N HIS A 9 -2.25 13.90 -10.47
CA HIS A 9 -1.64 12.64 -10.03
C HIS A 9 -2.53 11.41 -10.30
N LEU A 10 -3.84 11.56 -10.43
CA LEU A 10 -4.73 10.42 -10.70
C LEU A 10 -4.45 9.75 -12.06
N THR A 11 -3.92 10.52 -13.00
CA THR A 11 -3.54 10.04 -14.34
C THR A 11 -2.03 9.84 -14.51
N ASP A 12 -1.25 9.97 -13.44
CA ASP A 12 0.17 9.70 -13.47
C ASP A 12 0.45 8.24 -13.87
N SER A 13 1.39 8.03 -14.80
CA SER A 13 1.66 6.71 -15.34
C SER A 13 2.24 5.75 -14.30
N HIS A 14 3.08 6.25 -13.38
CA HIS A 14 3.67 5.42 -12.33
C HIS A 14 2.59 4.97 -11.35
N ARG A 15 1.71 5.87 -10.92
CA ARG A 15 0.55 5.53 -10.09
C ARG A 15 -0.33 4.46 -10.71
N ILE A 16 -0.70 4.66 -11.98
CA ILE A 16 -1.52 3.70 -12.73
C ILE A 16 -0.82 2.33 -12.75
N GLU A 17 0.47 2.30 -13.05
CA GLU A 17 1.27 1.07 -13.10
C GLU A 17 1.29 0.36 -11.74
N VAL A 18 1.63 1.06 -10.66
CA VAL A 18 1.73 0.51 -9.30
C VAL A 18 0.40 -0.12 -8.86
N ILE A 19 -0.72 0.60 -9.02
CA ILE A 19 -2.04 0.11 -8.61
C ILE A 19 -2.47 -1.09 -9.45
N LYS A 20 -2.28 -1.04 -10.78
CA LYS A 20 -2.66 -2.16 -11.66
C LYS A 20 -1.83 -3.40 -11.37
N ASN A 21 -0.52 -3.25 -11.14
CA ASN A 21 0.36 -4.37 -10.82
C ASN A 21 -0.02 -5.00 -9.48
N HIS A 22 -0.32 -4.19 -8.46
CA HIS A 22 -0.84 -4.68 -7.18
C HIS A 22 -2.12 -5.50 -7.35
N ARG A 23 -3.13 -4.93 -8.02
CA ARG A 23 -4.41 -5.61 -8.25
C ARG A 23 -4.31 -6.86 -9.11
N GLN A 24 -3.37 -6.89 -10.06
CA GLN A 24 -3.09 -8.07 -10.86
C GLN A 24 -2.44 -9.17 -10.01
N TRP A 25 -1.51 -8.81 -9.12
CA TRP A 25 -0.92 -9.74 -8.17
C TRP A 25 -1.99 -10.33 -7.25
N GLU A 26 -2.86 -9.50 -6.66
CA GLU A 26 -3.98 -9.95 -5.83
C GLU A 26 -4.87 -10.98 -6.55
N LYS A 27 -5.24 -10.68 -7.80
CA LYS A 27 -6.02 -11.60 -8.63
C LYS A 27 -5.30 -12.94 -8.77
N THR A 28 -4.03 -12.93 -9.17
CA THR A 28 -3.25 -14.15 -9.39
C THR A 28 -3.12 -14.95 -8.09
N THR A 29 -2.77 -14.32 -6.97
CA THR A 29 -2.62 -15.00 -5.67
C THR A 29 -3.92 -15.63 -5.19
N LEU A 30 -5.07 -15.00 -5.44
CA LEU A 30 -6.36 -15.57 -5.09
C LEU A 30 -6.76 -16.73 -6.00
N ASP A 31 -6.51 -16.59 -7.31
CA ASP A 31 -6.76 -17.66 -8.28
C ASP A 31 -5.87 -18.90 -7.96
N GLU A 32 -4.64 -18.68 -7.48
CA GLU A 32 -3.72 -19.73 -7.00
C GLU A 32 -4.16 -20.37 -5.68
N LYS A 33 -4.69 -19.60 -4.71
CA LYS A 33 -5.22 -20.15 -3.44
C LYS A 33 -6.37 -21.14 -3.66
N HIS A 34 -7.12 -20.99 -4.74
CA HIS A 34 -8.20 -21.91 -5.10
C HIS A 34 -7.68 -23.19 -5.80
N ASN A 35 -6.39 -23.27 -6.11
CA ASN A 35 -5.77 -24.47 -6.67
C ASN A 35 -5.25 -25.40 -5.54
N PRO A 36 -5.86 -26.58 -5.33
CA PRO A 36 -5.50 -27.49 -4.24
C PRO A 36 -4.09 -28.08 -4.34
N PHE A 37 -3.41 -27.93 -5.49
CA PHE A 37 -2.05 -28.43 -5.72
C PHE A 37 -0.96 -27.36 -5.51
N TYR A 38 -1.33 -26.11 -5.24
CA TYR A 38 -0.37 -25.02 -5.11
C TYR A 38 0.27 -25.00 -3.71
N LYS A 39 1.52 -25.45 -3.61
CA LYS A 39 2.37 -25.18 -2.46
C LYS A 39 2.99 -23.80 -2.61
N THR A 40 2.72 -22.90 -1.68
CA THR A 40 3.34 -21.57 -1.64
C THR A 40 4.86 -21.73 -1.39
N ILE A 41 5.65 -21.84 -2.45
CA ILE A 41 7.11 -21.73 -2.33
C ILE A 41 7.42 -20.25 -2.19
N SER A 42 7.41 -19.75 -0.95
CA SER A 42 7.87 -18.41 -0.67
C SER A 42 9.39 -18.36 -0.82
N THR A 43 9.88 -17.92 -1.97
CA THR A 43 11.28 -17.50 -2.14
C THR A 43 11.45 -16.09 -1.58
N THR A 44 11.15 -15.90 -0.28
CA THR A 44 11.45 -14.63 0.38
C THR A 44 12.97 -14.44 0.41
N VAL A 45 13.46 -13.56 -0.45
CA VAL A 45 14.88 -13.22 -0.48
C VAL A 45 15.18 -12.40 0.76
N LYS A 46 16.10 -12.90 1.60
CA LYS A 46 16.58 -12.21 2.81
C LYS A 46 16.92 -10.75 2.50
N PRO A 47 16.63 -9.82 3.42
CA PRO A 47 16.97 -8.42 3.21
C PRO A 47 18.49 -8.25 3.10
N ARG A 48 18.92 -7.34 2.21
CA ARG A 48 20.34 -6.99 2.06
C ARG A 48 20.82 -6.08 3.20
N VAL A 49 19.90 -5.30 3.76
CA VAL A 49 20.13 -4.40 4.89
C VAL A 49 18.98 -4.62 5.88
N LYS A 50 19.29 -4.70 7.18
CA LYS A 50 18.25 -4.83 8.20
C LYS A 50 17.70 -3.45 8.56
N GLN A 51 16.39 -3.29 8.48
CA GLN A 51 15.68 -2.20 9.12
C GLN A 51 15.76 -2.40 10.65
N GLN A 52 16.12 -1.36 11.38
CA GLN A 52 16.04 -1.33 12.84
C GLN A 52 15.15 -0.14 13.24
N SER A 53 14.19 -0.39 14.12
CA SER A 53 13.35 0.67 14.64
C SER A 53 14.06 1.43 15.76
N ASP A 54 13.99 2.76 15.68
CA ASP A 54 14.06 3.59 16.87
C ASP A 54 12.66 3.59 17.51
N LYS A 55 12.58 3.50 18.83
CA LYS A 55 11.27 3.36 19.53
C LYS A 55 10.43 4.64 19.52
N LEU A 56 10.96 5.76 19.03
CA LEU A 56 10.35 7.09 19.17
C LEU A 56 10.42 7.87 17.85
N LEU A 57 9.36 8.64 17.56
CA LEU A 57 9.32 9.55 16.40
C LEU A 57 10.12 10.85 16.61
N ILE A 58 10.51 11.13 17.86
CA ILE A 58 11.18 12.39 18.23
C ILE A 58 12.57 12.45 17.61
N GLY A 59 12.86 13.56 16.91
CA GLY A 59 14.17 13.80 16.31
C GLY A 59 14.38 13.14 14.93
N LEU A 60 13.39 12.40 14.41
CA LEU A 60 13.44 11.86 13.06
C LEU A 60 13.18 12.96 12.02
N LYS A 61 13.96 12.95 10.94
CA LYS A 61 13.76 13.84 9.79
C LYS A 61 12.57 13.34 8.94
N PRO A 62 11.51 14.12 8.72
CA PRO A 62 10.49 13.76 7.75
C PRO A 62 11.08 13.66 6.34
N ILE A 63 10.70 12.62 5.60
CA ILE A 63 11.04 12.45 4.18
C ILE A 63 9.81 12.02 3.38
N THR A 64 9.86 12.30 2.09
CA THR A 64 8.85 11.96 1.08
C THR A 64 9.36 10.86 0.14
N LEU A 65 8.47 10.25 -0.64
CA LEU A 65 8.85 9.24 -1.63
C LEU A 65 9.81 9.79 -2.69
N ARG A 66 9.70 11.08 -3.05
CA ARG A 66 10.59 11.75 -4.02
C ARG A 66 12.03 11.84 -3.54
N GLU A 67 12.24 11.95 -2.24
CA GLU A 67 13.58 12.02 -1.65
C GLU A 67 14.27 10.64 -1.61
N MET A 68 13.52 9.57 -1.88
CA MET A 68 14.04 8.21 -1.86
C MET A 68 14.57 7.81 -3.25
N ASN A 69 15.84 7.42 -3.33
CA ASN A 69 16.51 6.96 -4.54
C ASN A 69 15.98 5.60 -5.01
N SER A 70 15.09 5.62 -6.01
CA SER A 70 14.44 4.44 -6.62
C SER A 70 15.36 3.52 -7.45
N ARG A 71 16.67 3.76 -7.46
CA ARG A 71 17.65 2.95 -8.23
C ARG A 71 18.49 2.02 -7.37
N LYS A 72 18.40 2.11 -6.04
CA LYS A 72 19.21 1.27 -5.15
C LYS A 72 18.48 0.95 -3.86
N ASP A 73 18.84 -0.20 -3.30
CA ASP A 73 18.46 -0.56 -1.94
C ASP A 73 19.04 0.46 -0.95
N HIS A 74 18.18 1.02 -0.09
CA HIS A 74 18.62 1.98 0.92
C HIS A 74 17.68 2.03 2.12
N VAL A 75 18.25 2.00 3.32
CA VAL A 75 17.55 2.28 4.58
C VAL A 75 17.84 3.74 4.96
N TYR A 76 16.79 4.55 5.07
CA TYR A 76 16.90 5.98 5.37
C TYR A 76 16.91 6.18 6.90
N THR A 77 18.04 5.86 7.53
CA THR A 77 18.21 5.96 9.00
C THR A 77 18.02 7.40 9.50
N GLY A 78 17.41 7.57 10.67
CA GLY A 78 17.08 8.86 11.27
C GLY A 78 15.95 9.59 10.56
N CYS A 79 15.19 8.90 9.70
CA CYS A 79 14.10 9.48 8.94
C CYS A 79 12.75 8.82 9.24
N VAL A 80 11.67 9.54 8.95
CA VAL A 80 10.30 9.04 9.02
C VAL A 80 9.56 9.33 7.72
N LEU A 81 8.93 8.30 7.16
CA LEU A 81 8.04 8.43 6.00
C LEU A 81 6.59 8.32 6.46
N SER A 82 5.78 9.32 6.13
CA SER A 82 4.35 9.36 6.47
C SER A 82 3.51 9.05 5.23
N VAL A 83 2.66 8.04 5.29
CA VAL A 83 1.87 7.59 4.13
C VAL A 83 0.46 7.15 4.51
N THR A 84 -0.44 7.21 3.53
CA THR A 84 -1.82 6.70 3.61
C THR A 84 -1.93 5.43 2.78
N ILE A 85 -2.61 4.41 3.29
CA ILE A 85 -2.90 3.17 2.56
C ILE A 85 -4.01 3.45 1.53
N ILE A 86 -3.70 3.29 0.24
CA ILE A 86 -4.64 3.53 -0.88
C ILE A 86 -5.10 2.22 -1.57
N GLU A 87 -4.31 1.15 -1.48
CA GLU A 87 -4.73 -0.21 -1.82
C GLU A 87 -4.37 -1.16 -0.69
N GLU A 88 -5.29 -2.07 -0.36
CA GLU A 88 -5.12 -3.12 0.65
C GLU A 88 -4.96 -4.48 -0.04
N THR A 89 -4.73 -5.53 0.75
CA THR A 89 -4.56 -6.90 0.26
C THR A 89 -5.62 -7.85 0.77
N LEU A 90 -5.86 -8.92 0.01
CA LEU A 90 -6.68 -10.07 0.39
C LEU A 90 -5.82 -11.28 0.82
N SER A 91 -4.49 -11.12 0.88
CA SER A 91 -3.54 -12.18 1.26
C SER A 91 -2.30 -11.63 1.98
N TRP A 92 -1.82 -12.33 3.00
CA TRP A 92 -0.66 -11.87 3.80
C TRP A 92 0.50 -12.87 3.85
N ILE A 93 0.45 -13.95 3.07
CA ILE A 93 1.51 -14.97 3.06
C ILE A 93 2.28 -14.85 1.73
N PRO A 94 3.61 -14.64 1.76
CA PRO A 94 4.49 -14.52 2.94
C PRO A 94 4.56 -13.12 3.56
N SER A 95 3.90 -12.15 2.94
CA SER A 95 3.92 -10.73 3.33
C SER A 95 2.56 -10.07 3.06
N ILE A 96 2.28 -8.99 3.79
CA ILE A 96 1.17 -8.08 3.49
C ILE A 96 1.63 -7.12 2.40
N HIS A 97 0.88 -7.04 1.30
CA HIS A 97 1.18 -6.17 0.16
C HIS A 97 0.21 -4.99 0.16
N LEU A 98 0.72 -3.77 0.15
CA LEU A 98 -0.10 -2.56 0.13
C LEU A 98 0.36 -1.64 -1.00
N VAL A 99 -0.49 -0.69 -1.37
CA VAL A 99 -0.05 0.53 -2.05
C VAL A 99 -0.29 1.69 -1.10
N VAL A 100 0.75 2.51 -0.92
CA VAL A 100 0.73 3.65 -0.02
C VAL A 100 1.04 4.93 -0.77
N GLU A 101 0.50 6.05 -0.29
CA GLU A 101 0.62 7.38 -0.89
C GLU A 101 1.14 8.39 0.15
N ASP A 102 2.10 9.24 -0.22
CA ASP A 102 2.62 10.31 0.66
C ASP A 102 1.86 11.64 0.49
N GLU A 103 2.32 12.69 1.17
CA GLU A 103 1.69 14.02 1.11
C GLU A 103 1.78 14.71 -0.26
N ASN A 104 2.67 14.25 -1.14
CA ASN A 104 2.83 14.76 -2.50
C ASN A 104 2.00 13.97 -3.53
N PHE A 105 1.18 13.03 -3.07
CA PHE A 105 0.38 12.13 -3.88
C PHE A 105 1.19 11.16 -4.76
N ASP A 106 2.49 11.02 -4.46
CA ASP A 106 3.28 9.95 -5.04
C ASP A 106 2.93 8.66 -4.32
N CYS A 107 2.99 7.54 -5.03
CA CYS A 107 2.67 6.24 -4.43
C CYS A 107 3.70 5.18 -4.76
N GLU A 108 3.85 4.24 -3.84
CA GLU A 108 4.69 3.08 -4.04
C GLU A 108 4.11 1.84 -3.33
N ARG A 109 4.54 0.65 -3.75
CA ARG A 109 4.21 -0.60 -3.10
C ARG A 109 4.90 -0.68 -1.74
N MET A 110 4.23 -1.28 -0.78
CA MET A 110 4.78 -1.57 0.53
C MET A 110 4.56 -3.05 0.85
N LEU A 111 5.61 -3.71 1.34
CA LEU A 111 5.61 -5.13 1.68
C LEU A 111 6.05 -5.31 3.14
N ILE A 112 5.14 -5.80 3.98
CA ILE A 112 5.40 -6.08 5.40
C ILE A 112 5.63 -7.58 5.58
N TYR A 113 6.79 -7.94 6.10
CA TYR A 113 7.23 -9.33 6.33
C TYR A 113 7.19 -9.71 7.81
N GLY A 114 7.41 -11.00 8.09
CA GLY A 114 7.54 -11.51 9.45
C GLY A 114 6.21 -11.62 10.20
N ILE A 115 5.09 -11.61 9.47
CA ILE A 115 3.74 -11.70 10.04
C ILE A 115 3.38 -13.17 10.25
N SER A 116 2.95 -13.52 11.47
CA SER A 116 2.44 -14.86 11.75
C SER A 116 1.10 -15.12 11.05
N LYS A 117 0.72 -16.39 10.88
CA LYS A 117 -0.55 -16.74 10.23
C LYS A 117 -1.74 -16.23 11.05
N GLU A 118 -1.59 -16.28 12.37
CA GLU A 118 -2.59 -15.91 13.38
C GLU A 118 -2.83 -14.39 13.38
N GLU A 119 -1.79 -13.59 13.25
CA GLU A 119 -1.89 -12.12 13.25
C GLU A 119 -2.36 -11.57 11.90
N GLY A 120 -1.98 -12.20 10.80
CA GLY A 120 -2.15 -11.61 9.47
C GLY A 120 -3.59 -11.30 9.09
N GLU A 121 -4.54 -12.19 9.39
CA GLU A 121 -5.97 -11.96 9.11
C GLU A 121 -6.49 -10.71 9.84
N TYR A 122 -6.13 -10.55 11.12
CA TYR A 122 -6.51 -9.37 11.89
C TYR A 122 -5.86 -8.11 11.32
N LEU A 123 -4.57 -8.19 11.00
CA LEU A 123 -3.82 -7.05 10.47
C LEU A 123 -4.41 -6.54 9.16
N ILE A 124 -4.72 -7.42 8.19
CA ILE A 124 -5.26 -6.98 6.89
C ILE A 124 -6.73 -6.56 6.98
N SER A 125 -7.53 -7.16 7.86
CA SER A 125 -8.98 -6.86 7.95
C SER A 125 -9.30 -5.68 8.86
N LYS A 126 -8.40 -5.33 9.79
CA LYS A 126 -8.65 -4.29 10.80
C LYS A 126 -7.60 -3.20 10.84
N LEU A 127 -6.32 -3.48 10.56
CA LEU A 127 -5.24 -2.53 10.79
C LEU A 127 -4.71 -1.87 9.53
N TYR A 128 -4.45 -2.62 8.47
CA TYR A 128 -3.86 -2.16 7.21
C TYR A 128 -4.91 -2.01 6.11
N THR A 129 -5.99 -1.32 6.44
CA THR A 129 -7.09 -1.03 5.53
C THR A 129 -6.95 0.35 4.92
N VAL A 130 -7.64 0.54 3.81
CA VAL A 130 -7.61 1.78 3.04
C VAL A 130 -8.10 3.00 3.84
N GLY A 131 -7.43 4.13 3.63
CA GLY A 131 -7.67 5.40 4.32
C GLY A 131 -6.90 5.58 5.62
N LYS A 132 -6.20 4.54 6.09
CA LYS A 132 -5.39 4.63 7.31
C LYS A 132 -4.02 5.21 7.02
N LYS A 133 -3.55 6.02 7.97
CA LYS A 133 -2.28 6.72 7.91
C LYS A 133 -1.26 6.10 8.86
N ILE A 134 -0.04 5.92 8.37
CA ILE A 134 1.05 5.25 9.08
C ILE A 134 2.33 6.06 8.94
N HIS A 135 3.18 5.96 9.95
CA HIS A 135 4.57 6.39 9.89
C HIS A 135 5.48 5.17 9.82
N ILE A 136 6.49 5.25 8.97
CA ILE A 136 7.51 4.22 8.81
C ILE A 136 8.84 4.84 9.24
N ILE A 137 9.35 4.36 10.37
CA ILE A 137 10.64 4.76 10.93
C ILE A 137 11.75 4.06 10.15
N ASN A 138 12.79 4.80 9.80
CA ASN A 138 13.93 4.31 9.05
C ASN A 138 13.48 3.51 7.81
N PRO A 139 12.67 4.08 6.90
CA PRO A 139 12.05 3.33 5.82
C PRO A 139 13.10 2.68 4.93
N TYR A 140 12.87 1.43 4.53
CA TYR A 140 13.75 0.69 3.64
C TYR A 140 13.16 0.65 2.23
N LEU A 141 13.75 1.40 1.29
CA LEU A 141 13.46 1.22 -0.13
C LEU A 141 14.27 0.05 -0.67
N ARG A 142 13.59 -0.94 -1.24
CA ARG A 142 14.20 -2.11 -1.85
C ARG A 142 13.83 -2.21 -3.32
N ILE A 143 14.80 -2.57 -4.16
CA ILE A 143 14.57 -2.91 -5.55
C ILE A 143 14.23 -4.41 -5.63
N GLY A 144 13.04 -4.71 -6.16
CA GLY A 144 12.56 -6.08 -6.31
C GLY A 144 13.50 -6.90 -7.20
N ALA A 145 13.83 -8.11 -6.78
CA ALA A 145 14.79 -8.96 -7.48
C ALA A 145 14.27 -9.46 -8.85
N ASN A 146 12.95 -9.54 -9.00
CA ASN A 146 12.30 -10.11 -10.19
C ASN A 146 11.80 -9.03 -11.16
N ASP A 147 11.23 -7.95 -10.63
CA ASP A 147 10.61 -6.88 -11.42
C ASP A 147 11.51 -5.64 -11.57
N MET A 148 12.60 -5.56 -10.81
CA MET A 148 13.50 -4.40 -10.75
C MET A 148 12.77 -3.09 -10.39
N LYS A 149 11.61 -3.19 -9.73
CA LYS A 149 10.80 -2.04 -9.33
C LYS A 149 11.04 -1.72 -7.85
N PRO A 150 11.00 -0.44 -7.45
CA PRO A 150 11.10 -0.08 -6.04
C PRO A 150 9.92 -0.65 -5.24
N SER A 151 10.11 -0.72 -3.94
CA SER A 151 9.07 -1.02 -2.95
C SER A 151 9.58 -0.64 -1.57
N ILE A 152 8.69 -0.21 -0.69
CA ILE A 152 9.01 -0.04 0.73
C ILE A 152 8.94 -1.42 1.38
N ARG A 153 10.06 -1.90 1.88
CA ARG A 153 10.13 -3.15 2.63
C ARG A 153 10.07 -2.85 4.12
N VAL A 154 9.23 -3.57 4.84
CA VAL A 154 9.22 -3.57 6.31
C VAL A 154 9.50 -4.97 6.82
N ASP A 155 10.65 -5.12 7.48
CA ASP A 155 11.04 -6.39 8.11
C ASP A 155 10.77 -6.40 9.62
N ASP A 156 10.66 -5.23 10.24
CA ASP A 156 10.37 -5.04 11.65
C ASP A 156 9.08 -4.24 11.80
N ILE A 157 7.99 -4.90 12.19
CA ILE A 157 6.67 -4.26 12.34
C ILE A 157 6.69 -3.14 13.38
N SER A 158 7.63 -3.15 14.34
CA SER A 158 7.77 -2.08 15.32
C SER A 158 8.26 -0.75 14.72
N SER A 159 8.77 -0.77 13.48
CA SER A 159 9.08 0.44 12.71
C SER A 159 7.83 1.16 12.18
N ILE A 160 6.65 0.51 12.24
CA ILE A 160 5.38 1.11 11.84
C ILE A 160 4.69 1.71 13.06
N VAL A 161 4.38 3.00 13.00
CA VAL A 161 3.53 3.68 13.97
C VAL A 161 2.21 4.07 13.29
N MET A 162 1.12 3.44 13.73
CA MET A 162 -0.22 3.78 13.26
C MET A 162 -0.66 5.13 13.83
N GLN A 163 -1.16 6.02 12.98
CA GLN A 163 -1.76 7.27 13.48
C GLN A 163 -3.13 7.01 14.13
N SER A 164 -3.55 7.96 14.97
CA SER A 164 -4.86 7.94 15.64
C SER A 164 -6.02 7.96 14.63
N LYS A 165 -7.20 7.50 15.06
CA LYS A 165 -8.41 7.47 14.24
C LYS A 165 -8.81 8.84 13.68
N SER A 166 -8.48 9.92 14.38
CA SER A 166 -8.75 11.30 13.94
C SER A 166 -8.01 11.69 12.66
N GLU A 167 -6.92 11.00 12.35
CA GLU A 167 -6.09 11.25 11.16
C GLU A 167 -6.46 10.33 9.98
N TRP A 168 -7.38 9.39 10.18
CA TRP A 168 -7.78 8.46 9.12
C TRP A 168 -8.75 9.15 8.16
N ILE A 169 -8.63 8.81 6.87
CA ILE A 169 -9.56 9.24 5.84
C ILE A 169 -10.75 8.29 5.86
N LEU A 170 -11.82 8.71 6.54
CA LEU A 170 -13.05 7.94 6.65
C LEU A 170 -13.74 7.81 5.30
N ASN A 171 -14.23 6.60 5.00
CA ASN A 171 -14.87 6.28 3.73
C ASN A 171 -14.07 6.81 2.53
N MET A 172 -12.76 6.55 2.51
CA MET A 172 -11.90 7.08 1.45
C MET A 172 -12.34 6.57 0.07
N CYS A 173 -12.43 7.49 -0.88
CA CYS A 173 -12.69 7.18 -2.28
C CYS A 173 -11.55 6.34 -2.87
N ARG A 174 -11.90 5.18 -3.43
CA ARG A 174 -10.93 4.24 -4.02
C ARG A 174 -10.18 4.81 -5.23
N TYR A 175 -10.77 5.77 -5.93
CA TYR A 175 -10.15 6.39 -7.10
C TYR A 175 -9.32 7.62 -6.73
N CYS A 176 -9.95 8.62 -6.10
CA CYS A 176 -9.33 9.92 -5.88
C CYS A 176 -8.76 10.12 -4.47
N CYS A 177 -8.93 9.16 -3.56
CA CYS A 177 -8.43 9.19 -2.19
C CYS A 177 -8.98 10.33 -1.31
N GLU A 178 -10.04 11.00 -1.73
CA GLU A 178 -10.76 11.99 -0.92
C GLU A 178 -11.64 11.32 0.14
N ALA A 179 -11.91 12.03 1.22
CA ALA A 179 -12.78 11.58 2.32
C ALA A 179 -14.26 11.54 1.92
N ASP A 180 -15.06 10.97 2.83
CA ASP A 180 -16.53 11.08 2.83
C ASP A 180 -17.20 10.58 1.55
N ALA A 181 -16.63 9.55 0.91
CA ALA A 181 -17.26 8.91 -0.22
C ALA A 181 -18.57 8.23 0.21
N SER A 182 -19.67 8.61 -0.43
CA SER A 182 -21.02 8.17 -0.07
C SER A 182 -21.55 7.02 -0.93
N LYS A 183 -20.89 6.70 -2.04
CA LYS A 183 -21.26 5.59 -2.93
C LYS A 183 -20.32 4.43 -2.72
N PHE A 184 -20.78 3.21 -2.98
CA PHE A 184 -19.95 2.01 -2.94
C PHE A 184 -20.14 1.15 -4.18
N CYS A 185 -19.17 0.30 -4.48
CA CYS A 185 -19.29 -0.67 -5.55
C CYS A 185 -20.46 -1.62 -5.25
N GLY A 186 -21.51 -1.60 -6.08
CA GLY A 186 -22.68 -2.47 -5.87
C GLY A 186 -22.38 -3.97 -5.87
N LYS A 187 -21.26 -4.39 -6.49
CA LYS A 187 -20.83 -5.79 -6.54
C LYS A 187 -20.05 -6.19 -5.27
N CYS A 188 -18.91 -5.55 -5.00
CA CYS A 188 -18.05 -5.96 -3.88
C CYS A 188 -18.38 -5.31 -2.55
N LYS A 189 -19.08 -4.16 -2.56
CA LYS A 189 -19.43 -3.36 -1.37
C LYS A 189 -18.24 -2.90 -0.50
N GLN A 190 -17.01 -3.11 -0.96
CA GLN A 190 -15.78 -2.76 -0.24
C GLN A 190 -15.19 -1.42 -0.68
N ALA A 191 -15.26 -1.11 -1.98
CA ALA A 191 -14.72 0.15 -2.51
C ALA A 191 -15.76 1.27 -2.44
N ASN A 192 -15.40 2.39 -1.81
CA ASN A 192 -16.19 3.60 -1.77
C ASN A 192 -15.78 4.58 -2.88
N TYR A 193 -16.71 5.42 -3.34
CA TYR A 193 -16.50 6.42 -4.37
C TYR A 193 -17.26 7.71 -4.08
N CYS A 194 -16.63 8.87 -4.31
CA CYS A 194 -17.33 10.16 -4.22
C CYS A 194 -18.43 10.26 -5.27
N SER A 195 -18.22 9.65 -6.45
CA SER A 195 -19.11 9.82 -7.61
C SER A 195 -19.12 8.60 -8.53
N LYS A 196 -20.06 8.57 -9.50
CA LYS A 196 -20.14 7.50 -10.50
C LYS A 196 -18.96 7.55 -11.48
N GLU A 197 -18.46 8.77 -11.71
CA GLU A 197 -17.29 9.04 -12.53
C GLU A 197 -16.06 8.42 -11.87
N CYS A 198 -15.84 8.64 -10.56
CA CYS A 198 -14.76 8.00 -9.81
C CYS A 198 -14.80 6.47 -9.91
N GLN A 199 -15.99 5.87 -9.74
CA GLN A 199 -16.17 4.43 -9.92
C GLN A 199 -15.81 3.96 -11.34
N THR A 200 -16.26 4.71 -12.36
CA THR A 200 -15.97 4.39 -13.77
C THR A 200 -14.48 4.48 -14.06
N MET A 201 -13.81 5.49 -13.50
CA MET A 201 -12.37 5.69 -13.67
C MET A 201 -11.55 4.63 -12.94
N ASP A 202 -11.91 4.24 -11.71
CA ASP A 202 -11.27 3.12 -11.02
C ASP A 202 -11.36 1.82 -11.84
N TRP A 203 -12.53 1.59 -12.48
CA TRP A 203 -12.75 0.45 -13.35
C TRP A 203 -11.86 0.46 -14.60
N LYS A 204 -11.80 1.59 -15.30
CA LYS A 204 -11.11 1.73 -16.59
C LYS A 204 -9.61 1.90 -16.44
N LEU A 205 -9.20 2.77 -15.51
CA LEU A 205 -7.82 3.20 -15.37
C LEU A 205 -7.02 2.28 -14.44
N TYR A 206 -7.60 1.94 -13.29
CA TYR A 206 -6.95 1.12 -12.27
C TYR A 206 -7.40 -0.34 -12.26
N ASN A 207 -8.19 -0.79 -13.24
CA ASN A 207 -8.62 -2.17 -13.39
C ASN A 207 -9.34 -2.76 -12.15
N HIS A 208 -10.28 -2.02 -11.53
CA HIS A 208 -11.05 -2.51 -10.37
C HIS A 208 -11.62 -3.93 -10.56
N LYS A 209 -11.99 -4.31 -11.79
CA LYS A 209 -12.48 -5.65 -12.14
C LYS A 209 -11.59 -6.81 -11.65
N LEU A 210 -10.28 -6.59 -11.48
CA LEU A 210 -9.33 -7.62 -11.03
C LEU A 210 -9.54 -8.00 -9.56
N ILE A 211 -9.99 -7.05 -8.73
CA ILE A 211 -10.22 -7.22 -7.29
C ILE A 211 -11.71 -7.19 -6.92
N CYS A 212 -12.60 -6.97 -7.89
CA CYS A 212 -14.03 -6.82 -7.66
C CYS A 212 -14.75 -8.17 -7.44
N LYS A 213 -14.84 -8.60 -6.18
CA LYS A 213 -15.49 -9.85 -5.75
C LYS A 213 -16.72 -9.59 -4.89
N SER A 214 -17.80 -10.33 -5.13
CA SER A 214 -19.04 -10.33 -4.33
C SER A 214 -18.90 -11.19 -3.09
#